data_AF-A0A1G6H4G8-F1
#
_entry.id   AF-A0A1G6H4G8-F1
#
_cell.length_a   1.000
_cell.length_b   1.000
_cell.length_c   1.000
_cell.angle_alpha   90.00
_cell.angle_beta   90.00
_cell.angle_gamma   90.00
#
_symmetry.space_group_name_H-M   'P 1'
#
loop_
_entity.id
_entity.type
_entity.pdbx_description
1 polymer ?
#
loop_
_entity_poly.entity_id
_entity_poly.type
_entity_poly.pdbx_seq_one_letter_code
_entity_poly.pdbx_strand_id
1 'polypeptide(L)'
;MEQIRPFPPTDFIDQAEEEESIRLIPAPDLKQWVVENYLTLGGLLHNPDHDHISELIDDDETFLAFAWASSAAVSKKRMVLGQCEKVMFNVGGWKKARQEQQMRDWFGFVPVYLITIDTSFCERANDREFCALLEHELYHIAVERDEDGEMIFSEHNGLPKHYLGGHDVEEFVGVVKRWGANKDIKRLVEVANNPPFVSDLDISKCCGNCVIN
;
A
#
# COMPACT_ATOMS: atom_id res chain seq x y z
N MET A 1 26.53 -2.82 8.77
CA MET A 1 26.59 -2.00 7.54
C MET A 1 25.42 -1.04 7.62
N GLU A 2 25.62 0.25 7.36
CA GLU A 2 24.49 1.18 7.19
C GLU A 2 23.72 0.74 5.95
N GLN A 3 22.50 0.25 6.13
CA GLN A 3 21.63 -0.12 5.02
C GLN A 3 21.01 1.15 4.46
N ILE A 4 21.26 1.43 3.18
CA ILE A 4 20.72 2.59 2.46
C ILE A 4 19.41 2.15 1.81
N ARG A 5 18.38 3.01 1.83
CA ARG A 5 17.12 2.71 1.14
C ARG A 5 17.34 2.61 -0.39
N PRO A 6 16.55 1.80 -1.10
CA PRO A 6 16.65 1.67 -2.56
C PRO A 6 16.30 2.98 -3.26
N PHE A 7 16.97 3.22 -4.38
CA PHE A 7 16.69 4.31 -5.29
C PHE A 7 16.47 3.75 -6.69
N PRO A 8 15.57 4.36 -7.48
CA PRO A 8 15.39 3.96 -8.87
C PRO A 8 16.70 4.10 -9.66
N PRO A 9 16.95 3.23 -10.67
CA PRO A 9 18.13 3.34 -11.51
C PRO A 9 18.23 4.71 -12.21
N THR A 10 19.41 5.32 -12.24
CA THR A 10 19.62 6.63 -12.89
C THR A 10 19.24 6.60 -14.38
N ASP A 11 19.64 5.57 -15.12
CA ASP A 11 19.29 5.40 -16.53
C ASP A 11 17.76 5.38 -16.76
N PHE A 12 16.98 4.93 -15.78
CA PHE A 12 15.52 4.94 -15.86
C PHE A 12 14.95 6.36 -15.66
N ILE A 13 15.51 7.13 -14.73
CA ILE A 13 15.12 8.53 -14.52
C ILE A 13 15.43 9.35 -15.78
N ASP A 14 16.64 9.22 -16.32
CA ASP A 14 17.06 9.95 -17.52
C ASP A 14 16.13 9.64 -18.72
N GLN A 15 15.81 8.37 -18.94
CA GLN A 15 14.89 7.96 -20.02
C GLN A 15 13.47 8.46 -19.79
N ALA A 16 13.01 8.53 -18.54
CA ALA A 16 11.70 9.04 -18.22
C ALA A 16 11.52 10.53 -18.49
N GLU A 17 12.59 11.33 -18.34
CA GLU A 17 12.55 12.76 -18.66
C GLU A 17 12.34 13.04 -20.15
N GLU A 18 12.70 12.07 -21.01
CA GLU A 18 12.57 12.17 -22.47
C GLU A 18 11.21 11.66 -23.00
N GLU A 19 10.40 11.00 -22.18
CA GLU A 19 9.14 10.36 -22.59
C GLU A 19 7.89 11.08 -22.05
N GLU A 20 6.85 11.22 -22.88
CA GLU A 20 5.57 11.78 -22.44
C GLU A 20 4.72 10.77 -21.63
N SER A 21 4.96 9.48 -21.81
CA SER A 21 4.22 8.41 -21.13
C SER A 21 4.89 7.97 -19.84
N ILE A 22 4.07 7.59 -18.85
CA ILE A 22 4.58 6.95 -17.64
C ILE A 22 5.29 5.66 -18.04
N ARG A 23 6.55 5.56 -17.63
CA ARG A 23 7.37 4.37 -17.79
C ARG A 23 7.36 3.59 -16.49
N LEU A 24 7.35 2.27 -16.61
CA LEU A 24 7.33 1.34 -15.50
C LEU A 24 8.48 0.34 -15.66
N ILE A 25 9.17 0.02 -14.57
CA ILE A 25 10.21 -1.01 -14.54
C ILE A 25 10.07 -1.87 -13.28
N PRO A 26 10.49 -3.15 -13.30
CA PRO A 26 10.56 -3.96 -12.10
C PRO A 26 11.56 -3.37 -11.10
N ALA A 27 11.25 -3.50 -9.80
CA ALA A 27 12.06 -3.00 -8.69
C ALA A 27 12.46 -4.14 -7.73
N PRO A 28 13.31 -5.09 -8.16
CA PRO A 28 13.69 -6.24 -7.34
C PRO A 28 14.51 -5.86 -6.10
N ASP A 29 15.29 -4.78 -6.18
CA ASP A 29 16.03 -4.18 -5.08
C ASP A 29 15.08 -3.61 -4.01
N LEU A 30 13.99 -2.98 -4.44
CA LEU A 30 12.93 -2.52 -3.55
C LEU A 30 12.24 -3.69 -2.84
N LYS A 31 11.89 -4.75 -3.58
CA LYS A 31 11.33 -5.98 -2.99
C LYS A 31 12.26 -6.54 -1.93
N GLN A 32 13.55 -6.72 -2.26
CA GLN A 32 14.53 -7.28 -1.36
C GLN A 32 14.64 -6.44 -0.06
N TRP A 33 14.75 -5.13 -0.20
CA TRP A 33 14.86 -4.24 0.96
C TRP A 33 13.60 -4.25 1.83
N VAL A 34 12.40 -4.30 1.24
CA VAL A 34 11.14 -4.42 1.98
C VAL A 34 11.07 -5.74 2.74
N VAL A 35 11.43 -6.86 2.10
CA VAL A 35 11.45 -8.17 2.75
C VAL A 35 12.40 -8.17 3.95
N GLU A 36 13.63 -7.70 3.77
CA GLU A 36 14.65 -7.65 4.82
C GLU A 36 14.25 -6.74 6.00
N ASN A 37 13.55 -5.63 5.74
CA ASN A 37 13.28 -4.62 6.76
C ASN A 37 11.91 -4.73 7.41
N TYR A 38 10.84 -5.03 6.66
CA TYR A 38 9.47 -5.06 7.16
C TYR A 38 8.95 -6.48 7.40
N LEU A 39 9.33 -7.43 6.54
CA LEU A 39 8.71 -8.77 6.46
C LEU A 39 9.61 -9.89 6.97
N THR A 40 10.75 -9.54 7.59
CA THR A 40 11.65 -10.49 8.22
C THR A 40 11.65 -10.24 9.72
N LEU A 41 11.44 -11.30 10.51
CA LEU A 41 11.51 -11.21 11.97
C LEU A 41 12.91 -10.71 12.41
N GLY A 42 12.94 -9.62 13.17
CA GLY A 42 14.19 -8.97 13.59
C GLY A 42 14.74 -7.94 12.59
N GLY A 43 14.07 -7.72 11.46
CA GLY A 43 14.32 -6.59 10.57
C GLY A 43 14.17 -5.25 11.30
N LEU A 44 14.91 -4.24 10.86
CA LEU A 44 14.98 -2.94 11.56
C LEU A 44 13.62 -2.22 11.62
N LEU A 45 12.75 -2.49 10.65
CA LEU A 45 11.41 -1.93 10.52
C LEU A 45 10.35 -3.02 10.62
N HIS A 46 10.64 -4.19 11.23
CA HIS A 46 9.70 -5.30 11.28
C HIS A 46 8.36 -4.84 11.85
N ASN A 47 7.27 -5.25 11.21
CA ASN A 47 5.92 -4.94 11.66
C ASN A 47 5.09 -6.23 11.73
N PRO A 48 4.70 -6.68 12.94
CA PRO A 48 3.89 -7.88 13.11
C PRO A 48 2.55 -7.84 12.36
N ASP A 49 2.01 -6.64 12.11
CA ASP A 49 0.77 -6.49 11.33
C ASP A 49 0.91 -7.03 9.90
N HIS A 50 2.14 -7.20 9.39
CA HIS A 50 2.44 -7.76 8.07
C HIS A 50 2.96 -9.22 8.13
N ASP A 51 2.93 -9.89 9.28
CA ASP A 51 3.43 -11.27 9.40
C ASP A 51 2.69 -12.24 8.46
N HIS A 52 1.40 -11.99 8.20
CA HIS A 52 0.61 -12.76 7.23
C HIS A 52 1.06 -12.61 5.76
N ILE A 53 1.91 -11.63 5.45
CA ILE A 53 2.57 -11.48 4.14
C ILE A 53 3.89 -12.26 4.16
N SER A 54 4.64 -12.11 5.25
CA SER A 54 5.95 -12.76 5.48
C SER A 54 5.85 -14.26 5.32
N GLU A 55 4.85 -14.89 5.96
CA GLU A 55 4.60 -16.34 5.86
C GLU A 55 4.43 -16.84 4.42
N LEU A 56 3.86 -16.03 3.52
CA LEU A 56 3.69 -16.40 2.12
C LEU A 56 4.92 -16.15 1.26
N ILE A 57 5.69 -15.10 1.56
CA ILE A 57 6.87 -14.77 0.74
C ILE A 57 7.96 -15.83 0.89
N ASP A 58 8.07 -16.45 2.07
CA ASP A 58 9.03 -17.53 2.32
C ASP A 58 8.73 -18.78 1.47
N ASP A 59 7.44 -19.07 1.20
CA ASP A 59 6.99 -20.26 0.47
C ASP A 59 6.68 -19.98 -1.02
N ASP A 60 6.33 -18.75 -1.38
CA ASP A 60 5.90 -18.34 -2.73
C ASP A 60 6.47 -16.98 -3.13
N GLU A 61 7.58 -17.01 -3.89
CA GLU A 61 8.22 -15.81 -4.44
C GLU A 61 7.31 -15.03 -5.40
N THR A 62 6.23 -15.63 -5.89
CA THR A 62 5.26 -15.03 -6.81
C THR A 62 4.20 -14.18 -6.10
N PHE A 63 4.12 -14.25 -4.77
CA PHE A 63 3.08 -13.57 -4.02
C PHE A 63 3.14 -12.04 -4.15
N LEU A 64 4.34 -11.46 -4.04
CA LEU A 64 4.54 -10.01 -4.03
C LEU A 64 5.69 -9.60 -4.98
N ALA A 65 5.41 -8.59 -5.82
CA ALA A 65 6.40 -7.93 -6.66
C ALA A 65 6.34 -6.41 -6.49
N PHE A 66 7.41 -5.73 -6.90
CA PHE A 66 7.53 -4.27 -6.84
C PHE A 66 7.92 -3.70 -8.20
N ALA A 67 7.45 -2.48 -8.46
CA ALA A 67 7.82 -1.71 -9.65
C ALA A 67 8.08 -0.23 -9.30
N TRP A 68 8.92 0.41 -10.10
CA TRP A 68 9.07 1.85 -10.13
C TRP A 68 8.20 2.42 -11.26
N ALA A 69 7.51 3.52 -10.97
CA ALA A 69 6.83 4.36 -11.97
C ALA A 69 7.57 5.68 -12.10
N SER A 70 7.81 6.12 -13.34
CA SER A 70 8.58 7.34 -13.60
C SER A 70 7.94 8.62 -13.05
N SER A 71 6.63 8.60 -12.84
CA SER A 71 5.87 9.68 -12.23
C SER A 71 4.60 9.15 -11.58
N ALA A 72 4.03 9.95 -10.67
CA ALA A 72 2.76 9.65 -10.02
C ALA A 72 1.63 9.45 -11.04
N ALA A 73 0.80 8.42 -10.80
CA ALA A 73 -0.45 8.29 -11.51
C ALA A 73 -1.46 9.36 -11.05
N VAL A 74 -2.43 9.69 -11.90
CA VAL A 74 -3.53 10.60 -11.55
C VAL A 74 -4.82 9.81 -11.43
N SER A 75 -5.41 9.81 -10.23
CA SER A 75 -6.71 9.19 -9.96
C SER A 75 -7.64 10.19 -9.28
N LYS A 76 -8.85 10.38 -9.82
CA LYS A 76 -9.86 11.32 -9.28
C LYS A 76 -9.29 12.72 -8.97
N LYS A 77 -8.43 13.24 -9.86
CA LYS A 77 -7.71 14.53 -9.72
C LYS A 77 -6.73 14.62 -8.54
N ARG A 78 -6.35 13.48 -7.95
CA ARG A 78 -5.28 13.40 -6.94
C ARG A 78 -4.11 12.60 -7.51
N MET A 79 -2.91 12.97 -7.09
CA MET A 79 -1.71 12.21 -7.39
C MET A 79 -1.68 10.95 -6.50
N VAL A 80 -1.29 9.84 -7.10
CA VAL A 80 -1.11 8.53 -6.46
C VAL A 80 0.38 8.24 -6.47
N LEU A 81 1.00 8.33 -5.28
CA LEU A 81 2.46 8.23 -5.11
C LEU A 81 2.94 6.78 -4.95
N GLY A 82 2.04 5.91 -4.49
CA GLY A 82 2.20 4.48 -4.44
C GLY A 82 0.87 3.82 -4.79
N GLN A 83 0.94 2.57 -5.26
CA GLN A 83 -0.25 1.77 -5.50
C GLN A 83 0.05 0.29 -5.29
N CYS A 84 -0.61 -0.31 -4.31
CA CYS A 84 -0.79 -1.75 -4.20
C CYS A 84 -2.00 -2.21 -5.02
N GLU A 85 -1.82 -3.26 -5.82
CA GLU A 85 -2.90 -3.93 -6.52
C GLU A 85 -2.82 -5.45 -6.37
N LYS A 86 -4.00 -6.09 -6.25
CA LYS A 86 -4.13 -7.53 -6.50
C LYS A 86 -4.26 -7.71 -8.00
N VAL A 87 -3.25 -8.31 -8.64
CA VAL A 87 -3.11 -8.32 -10.10
C VAL A 87 -4.26 -9.10 -10.74
N MET A 88 -5.09 -8.38 -11.50
CA MET A 88 -6.28 -8.91 -12.15
C MET A 88 -6.44 -8.32 -13.55
N PHE A 89 -6.45 -9.18 -14.57
CA PHE A 89 -6.62 -8.74 -15.96
C PHE A 89 -8.10 -8.79 -16.37
N ASN A 90 -8.80 -7.67 -16.22
CA ASN A 90 -10.22 -7.52 -16.54
C ASN A 90 -10.50 -7.32 -18.05
N VAL A 91 -9.75 -8.02 -18.89
CA VAL A 91 -9.85 -8.01 -20.36
C VAL A 91 -9.61 -9.42 -20.91
N GLY A 92 -10.01 -9.66 -22.17
CA GLY A 92 -9.84 -10.95 -22.83
C GLY A 92 -8.91 -10.92 -24.05
N GLY A 93 -8.64 -12.10 -24.62
CA GLY A 93 -7.89 -12.27 -25.86
C GLY A 93 -6.51 -11.65 -25.83
N TRP A 94 -6.10 -11.01 -26.93
CA TRP A 94 -4.76 -10.42 -27.05
C TRP A 94 -4.49 -9.25 -26.09
N LYS A 95 -5.52 -8.59 -25.55
CA LYS A 95 -5.33 -7.54 -24.55
C LYS A 95 -4.81 -8.14 -23.24
N LYS A 96 -5.42 -9.24 -22.80
CA LYS A 96 -4.96 -10.01 -21.63
C LYS A 96 -3.57 -10.59 -21.86
N ALA A 97 -3.35 -11.22 -23.01
CA ALA A 97 -2.07 -11.85 -23.32
C ALA A 97 -0.90 -10.86 -23.27
N ARG A 98 -1.06 -9.62 -23.78
CA ARG A 98 -0.02 -8.59 -23.68
C ARG A 98 0.25 -8.12 -22.25
N GLN A 99 -0.78 -8.00 -21.42
CA GLN A 99 -0.61 -7.61 -20.02
C GLN A 99 0.06 -8.72 -19.20
N GLU A 100 -0.33 -9.97 -19.41
CA GLU A 100 0.32 -11.14 -18.78
C GLU A 100 1.78 -11.29 -19.25
N GLN A 101 2.03 -11.12 -20.54
CA GLN A 101 3.38 -11.15 -21.09
C GLN A 101 4.27 -10.08 -20.44
N GLN A 102 3.77 -8.85 -20.29
CA GLN A 102 4.53 -7.78 -19.63
C GLN A 102 4.98 -8.17 -18.21
N MET A 103 4.09 -8.77 -17.42
CA MET A 103 4.43 -9.22 -16.07
C MET A 103 5.47 -10.35 -16.10
N ARG A 104 5.34 -11.32 -17.02
CA ARG A 104 6.29 -12.43 -17.15
C ARG A 104 7.66 -11.98 -17.64
N ASP A 105 7.69 -11.02 -18.55
CA ASP A 105 8.95 -10.46 -19.05
C ASP A 105 9.67 -9.66 -17.97
N TRP A 106 8.93 -9.02 -17.05
CA TRP A 106 9.51 -8.29 -15.91
C TRP A 106 9.91 -9.17 -14.73
N PHE A 107 9.06 -10.12 -14.35
CA PHE A 107 9.17 -10.85 -13.08
C PHE A 107 9.42 -12.35 -13.25
N GLY A 108 9.31 -12.89 -14.47
CA GLY A 108 9.30 -14.34 -14.74
C GLY A 108 7.93 -15.00 -14.49
N PHE A 109 7.03 -14.31 -13.80
CA PHE A 109 5.69 -14.80 -13.43
C PHE A 109 4.67 -13.65 -13.48
N VAL A 110 3.39 -13.97 -13.20
CA VAL A 110 2.36 -12.96 -12.95
C VAL A 110 2.21 -12.89 -11.43
N PRO A 111 2.60 -11.78 -10.77
CA PRO A 111 2.52 -11.68 -9.33
C PRO A 111 1.09 -11.72 -8.82
N VAL A 112 0.86 -12.16 -7.59
CA VAL A 112 -0.46 -12.04 -6.93
C VAL A 112 -0.73 -10.58 -6.57
N TYR A 113 0.26 -9.92 -5.96
CA TYR A 113 0.24 -8.51 -5.62
C TYR A 113 1.41 -7.75 -6.25
N LEU A 114 1.14 -6.55 -6.74
CA LEU A 114 2.15 -5.63 -7.27
C LEU A 114 2.05 -4.30 -6.50
N ILE A 115 3.16 -3.86 -5.93
CA ILE A 115 3.29 -2.51 -5.36
C ILE A 115 4.13 -1.66 -6.31
N THR A 116 3.56 -0.56 -6.77
CA THR A 116 4.24 0.39 -7.66
C THR A 116 4.49 1.70 -6.93
N ILE A 117 5.71 2.23 -6.97
CA ILE A 117 6.10 3.48 -6.29
C ILE A 117 6.57 4.53 -7.31
N ASP A 118 6.12 5.77 -7.11
CA ASP A 118 6.54 6.95 -7.89
C ASP A 118 7.99 7.34 -7.58
N THR A 119 8.85 7.33 -8.60
CA THR A 119 10.25 7.73 -8.46
C THR A 119 10.41 9.22 -8.14
N SER A 120 9.55 10.09 -8.68
CA SER A 120 9.61 11.53 -8.41
C SER A 120 9.32 11.84 -6.94
N PHE A 121 8.51 11.00 -6.28
CA PHE A 121 8.32 11.07 -4.84
C PHE A 121 9.56 10.57 -4.11
N CYS A 122 10.14 9.44 -4.52
CA CYS A 122 11.33 8.85 -3.91
C CYS A 122 12.51 9.84 -3.80
N GLU A 123 12.72 10.69 -4.81
CA GLU A 123 13.76 11.71 -4.85
C GLU A 123 13.54 12.89 -3.88
N ARG A 124 12.27 13.27 -3.66
CA ARG A 124 11.90 14.44 -2.85
C ARG A 124 11.57 14.08 -1.40
N ALA A 125 11.14 12.84 -1.17
CA ALA A 125 10.77 12.32 0.14
C ALA A 125 12.00 12.16 1.02
N ASN A 126 11.88 12.50 2.30
CA ASN A 126 12.83 12.04 3.29
C ASN A 126 12.60 10.55 3.63
N ASP A 127 13.54 9.92 4.33
CA ASP A 127 13.49 8.50 4.62
C ASP A 127 12.21 8.08 5.38
N ARG A 128 11.72 8.94 6.29
CA ARG A 128 10.48 8.68 7.04
C ARG A 128 9.26 8.69 6.14
N GLU A 129 9.16 9.66 5.23
CA GLU A 129 8.05 9.75 4.27
C GLU A 129 8.05 8.57 3.30
N PHE A 130 9.23 8.17 2.83
CA PHE A 130 9.39 7.01 1.96
C PHE A 130 9.00 5.70 2.67
N CYS A 131 9.49 5.50 3.89
CA CYS A 131 9.13 4.34 4.70
C CYS A 131 7.62 4.29 5.00
N ALA A 132 7.03 5.44 5.34
CA ALA A 132 5.59 5.54 5.59
C ALA A 132 4.76 5.18 4.36
N LEU A 133 5.17 5.59 3.16
CA LEU A 133 4.48 5.21 1.92
C LEU A 133 4.58 3.71 1.66
N LEU A 134 5.76 3.10 1.80
CA LEU A 134 5.91 1.65 1.60
C LEU A 134 5.05 0.84 2.57
N GLU A 135 5.04 1.22 3.85
CA GLU A 135 4.22 0.52 4.84
C GLU A 135 2.73 0.74 4.59
N HIS A 136 2.32 1.93 4.17
CA HIS A 136 0.95 2.22 3.71
C HIS A 136 0.54 1.27 2.57
N GLU A 137 1.36 1.11 1.53
CA GLU A 137 1.05 0.18 0.44
C GLU A 137 1.03 -1.30 0.90
N LEU A 138 1.83 -1.68 1.90
CA LEU A 138 1.78 -3.02 2.48
C LEU A 138 0.47 -3.30 3.22
N TYR A 139 -0.11 -2.31 3.92
CA TYR A 139 -1.41 -2.45 4.58
C TYR A 139 -2.57 -2.74 3.62
N HIS A 140 -2.43 -2.38 2.34
CA HIS A 140 -3.42 -2.77 1.33
C HIS A 140 -3.43 -4.27 1.03
N ILE A 141 -2.39 -5.01 1.40
CA ILE A 141 -2.44 -6.47 1.40
C ILE A 141 -3.03 -6.86 2.75
N ALA A 142 -4.33 -7.13 2.78
CA ALA A 142 -5.04 -7.54 4.01
C ALA A 142 -5.38 -9.03 3.95
N VAL A 143 -5.70 -9.64 5.10
CA VAL A 143 -6.13 -11.04 5.22
C VAL A 143 -7.45 -11.15 5.95
N GLU A 144 -8.38 -11.98 5.48
CA GLU A 144 -9.63 -12.23 6.19
C GLU A 144 -9.34 -12.88 7.55
N ARG A 145 -10.00 -12.40 8.59
CA ARG A 145 -9.90 -12.92 9.96
C ARG A 145 -11.28 -13.25 10.51
N ASP A 146 -11.35 -14.26 11.37
CA ASP A 146 -12.59 -14.66 12.06
C ASP A 146 -12.87 -13.78 13.30
N GLU A 147 -13.90 -14.14 14.07
CA GLU A 147 -14.32 -13.38 15.27
C GLU A 147 -13.26 -13.40 16.39
N ASP A 148 -12.38 -14.41 16.40
CA ASP A 148 -11.29 -14.55 17.36
C ASP A 148 -10.01 -13.84 16.87
N GLY A 149 -10.02 -13.32 15.63
CA GLY A 149 -8.89 -12.63 15.01
C GLY A 149 -7.92 -13.55 14.27
N GLU A 150 -8.23 -14.84 14.14
CA GLU A 150 -7.39 -15.82 13.46
C GLU A 150 -7.57 -15.74 11.94
N MET A 151 -6.51 -16.04 11.18
CA MET A 151 -6.55 -15.97 9.72
C MET A 151 -7.50 -17.02 9.14
N ILE A 152 -8.34 -16.61 8.20
CA ILE A 152 -9.21 -17.51 7.47
C ILE A 152 -8.45 -18.06 6.25
N PHE A 153 -8.39 -19.39 6.16
CA PHE A 153 -7.78 -20.10 5.04
C PHE A 153 -8.83 -20.54 4.02
N SER A 154 -8.44 -20.58 2.75
CA SER A 154 -9.30 -21.07 1.67
C SER A 154 -9.30 -22.60 1.65
N GLU A 155 -10.49 -23.20 1.69
CA GLU A 155 -10.67 -24.66 1.63
C GLU A 155 -10.12 -25.28 0.32
N HIS A 156 -10.01 -24.49 -0.75
CA HIS A 156 -9.61 -24.98 -2.07
C HIS A 156 -8.10 -25.15 -2.23
N ASN A 157 -7.31 -24.25 -1.64
CA ASN A 157 -5.85 -24.20 -1.84
C ASN A 157 -5.06 -24.17 -0.51
N GLY A 158 -5.72 -24.10 0.63
CA GLY A 158 -5.08 -24.05 1.95
C GLY A 158 -4.31 -22.76 2.23
N LEU A 159 -4.41 -21.74 1.38
CA LEU A 159 -3.72 -20.46 1.57
C LEU A 159 -4.60 -19.47 2.36
N PRO A 160 -4.02 -18.53 3.11
CA PRO A 160 -4.80 -17.47 3.76
C PRO A 160 -5.57 -16.65 2.71
N LYS A 161 -6.75 -16.17 3.08
CA LYS A 161 -7.61 -15.40 2.18
C LYS A 161 -7.20 -13.93 2.16
N HIS A 162 -6.13 -13.62 1.42
CA HIS A 162 -5.74 -12.23 1.21
C HIS A 162 -6.69 -11.51 0.25
N TYR A 163 -7.01 -10.26 0.59
CA TYR A 163 -7.79 -9.34 -0.23
C TYR A 163 -7.09 -7.98 -0.34
N LEU A 164 -7.61 -7.11 -1.19
CA LEU A 164 -7.11 -5.74 -1.30
C LEU A 164 -7.84 -4.88 -0.24
N GLY A 165 -7.14 -4.54 0.84
CA GLY A 165 -7.61 -3.65 1.89
C GLY A 165 -7.90 -2.25 1.35
N GLY A 166 -8.95 -1.62 1.87
CA GLY A 166 -9.20 -0.21 1.57
C GLY A 166 -8.26 0.70 2.37
N HIS A 167 -8.48 2.02 2.28
CA HIS A 167 -7.93 2.92 3.29
C HIS A 167 -8.80 2.84 4.55
N ASP A 168 -8.55 1.83 5.39
CA ASP A 168 -9.29 1.60 6.63
C ASP A 168 -8.59 2.23 7.85
N VAL A 169 -9.25 2.17 9.00
CA VAL A 169 -8.76 2.84 10.22
C VAL A 169 -7.46 2.20 10.69
N GLU A 170 -7.34 0.89 10.53
CA GLU A 170 -6.20 0.07 10.93
C GLU A 170 -4.94 0.48 10.16
N GLU A 171 -5.03 0.66 8.84
CA GLU A 171 -3.97 1.23 8.01
C GLU A 171 -3.53 2.61 8.52
N PHE A 172 -4.47 3.53 8.74
CA PHE A 172 -4.16 4.87 9.26
C PHE A 172 -3.54 4.83 10.65
N VAL A 173 -4.07 4.01 11.56
CA VAL A 173 -3.56 3.88 12.93
C VAL A 173 -2.15 3.31 12.91
N GLY A 174 -1.90 2.26 12.13
CA GLY A 174 -0.59 1.63 11.98
C GLY A 174 0.46 2.63 11.47
N VAL A 175 0.15 3.31 10.37
CA VAL A 175 1.05 4.32 9.76
C VAL A 175 1.28 5.49 10.72
N VAL A 176 0.24 6.04 11.34
CA VAL A 176 0.37 7.19 12.27
C VAL A 176 1.13 6.80 13.53
N LYS A 177 0.93 5.59 14.06
CA LYS A 177 1.64 5.10 15.25
C LYS A 177 3.14 4.97 15.01
N ARG A 178 3.56 4.51 13.82
CA ARG A 178 4.96 4.27 13.48
C ARG A 178 5.65 5.51 12.89
N TRP A 179 4.96 6.22 12.00
CA TRP A 179 5.53 7.32 11.22
C TRP A 179 4.93 8.68 11.54
N GLY A 180 4.06 8.79 12.54
CA GLY A 180 3.43 10.04 12.96
C GLY A 180 2.41 10.59 11.95
N ALA A 181 1.59 11.53 12.44
CA ALA A 181 0.55 12.14 11.64
C ALA A 181 1.11 13.09 10.56
N ASN A 182 0.63 12.93 9.33
CA ASN A 182 0.84 13.91 8.26
C ASN A 182 0.02 15.20 8.52
N LYS A 183 0.16 16.20 7.64
CA LYS A 183 -0.52 17.50 7.79
C LYS A 183 -2.06 17.38 7.85
N ASP A 184 -2.64 16.50 7.03
CA ASP A 184 -4.09 16.33 6.96
C ASP A 184 -4.63 15.61 8.19
N ILE A 185 -3.93 14.58 8.68
CA ILE A 185 -4.27 13.91 9.95
C ILE A 185 -4.09 14.86 11.14
N LYS A 186 -3.03 15.67 11.18
CA LYS A 186 -2.87 16.71 12.22
C LYS A 186 -4.03 17.70 12.22
N ARG A 187 -4.46 18.14 11.04
CA ARG A 187 -5.64 19.00 10.87
C ARG A 187 -6.91 18.30 11.34
N LEU A 188 -7.08 17.01 11.04
CA LEU A 188 -8.22 16.23 11.50
C LEU A 188 -8.24 16.12 13.03
N VAL A 189 -7.10 15.83 13.66
CA VAL A 189 -6.96 15.78 15.12
C VAL A 189 -7.27 17.15 15.75
N GLU A 190 -6.77 18.24 15.16
CA GLU A 190 -7.09 19.60 15.61
C GLU A 190 -8.61 19.86 15.58
N VAL A 191 -9.28 19.53 14.47
CA VAL A 191 -10.73 19.69 14.34
C VAL A 191 -11.48 18.77 15.32
N ALA A 192 -11.05 17.53 15.50
CA ALA A 192 -11.68 16.56 16.40
C ALA A 192 -11.58 16.93 17.89
N ASN A 193 -10.57 17.72 18.26
CA ASN A 193 -10.42 18.26 19.61
C ASN A 193 -11.36 19.44 19.91
N ASN A 194 -12.11 19.94 18.92
CA ASN A 194 -13.12 20.96 19.11
C ASN A 194 -14.52 20.33 19.24
N PRO A 195 -15.46 20.98 19.94
CA PRO A 195 -16.86 20.55 19.94
C PRO A 195 -17.40 20.48 18.50
N PRO A 196 -18.26 19.50 18.19
CA PRO A 196 -18.87 19.43 16.87
C PRO A 196 -19.69 20.70 16.60
N PHE A 197 -19.66 21.16 15.35
CA PHE A 197 -20.42 22.34 14.93
C PHE A 197 -21.93 22.13 15.07
N VAL A 198 -22.39 20.89 14.92
CA VAL A 198 -23.78 20.48 15.15
C VAL A 198 -23.91 20.00 16.59
N SER A 199 -24.69 20.72 17.40
CA SER A 199 -24.92 20.37 18.80
C SER A 199 -25.96 19.26 18.95
N ASP A 200 -25.87 18.48 20.02
CA ASP A 200 -26.88 17.47 20.37
C ASP A 200 -28.28 18.09 20.52
N LEU A 201 -28.36 19.34 20.96
CA LEU A 201 -29.61 20.10 21.08
C LEU A 201 -30.24 20.38 19.71
N ASP A 202 -29.44 20.70 18.70
CA ASP A 202 -29.96 20.95 17.36
C ASP A 202 -30.38 19.64 16.68
N ILE A 203 -29.66 18.54 16.95
CA ILE A 203 -30.06 17.19 16.55
C ILE A 203 -31.39 16.82 17.21
N SER A 204 -31.55 17.01 18.52
CA SER A 204 -32.77 16.64 19.24
C SER A 204 -34.00 17.42 18.74
N LYS A 205 -33.85 18.72 18.45
CA LYS A 205 -34.92 19.55 17.85
C LYS A 205 -35.34 19.05 16.47
N CYS A 206 -34.40 18.55 15.67
CA CYS A 206 -34.66 18.07 14.31
C CYS A 206 -35.25 16.66 14.29
N CYS A 207 -34.72 15.75 15.11
CA CYS A 207 -35.11 14.33 15.12
C CYS A 207 -36.43 14.04 15.86
N GLY A 208 -37.05 15.05 16.50
CA GLY A 208 -38.33 14.88 17.19
C GLY A 208 -38.27 14.02 18.44
N ASN A 209 -37.07 13.64 18.91
CA ASN A 209 -36.91 13.05 20.23
C ASN A 209 -37.06 14.19 21.25
N CYS A 210 -38.28 14.36 21.73
CA CYS A 210 -38.54 15.08 22.95
C CYS A 210 -37.57 14.56 24.01
N VAL A 211 -36.73 15.45 24.52
CA VAL A 211 -36.13 15.29 25.84
C VAL A 211 -37.31 15.09 26.79
N ILE A 212 -37.67 13.85 27.07
CA ILE A 212 -38.47 13.55 28.26
C ILE A 212 -37.44 13.64 29.38
N ASN A 213 -37.53 14.77 30.08
CA ASN A 213 -36.76 15.20 31.24
C ASN A 213 -36.10 14.09 32.07
#